data_AF-A6ETA2-F1
#
_entry.id   AF-A6ETA2-F1
#
_cell.length_a   1.000
_cell.length_b   1.000
_cell.length_c   1.000
_cell.angle_alpha   90.00
_cell.angle_beta   90.00
_cell.angle_gamma   90.00
#
_symmetry.space_group_name_H-M   'P 1'
#
loop_
_entity.id
_entity.type
_entity.pdbx_description
1 polymer ?
#
loop_
_entity_poly.entity_id
_entity_poly.type
_entity_poly.pdbx_seq_one_letter_code
_entity_poly.pdbx_strand_id
1 'polypeptide(L)' 'MKLQDFKIPLLVLIVGSALVILGAVFKVLHWPYANIFMMIGGVCEVIAAVLVILQLLKSR' A
#
# COMPACT_ATOMS: atom_id res chain seq x y z
N MET A 1 21.57 -5.95 6.34
CA MET A 1 20.37 -5.65 5.53
C MET A 1 20.81 -5.20 4.14
N LYS A 2 20.45 -5.91 3.07
CA LYS A 2 20.73 -5.42 1.71
C LYS A 2 19.57 -4.51 1.32
N LEU A 3 19.87 -3.36 0.72
CA LEU A 3 18.84 -2.45 0.16
C LEU A 3 17.87 -3.17 -0.80
N GLN A 4 18.31 -4.30 -1.35
CA GLN A 4 17.53 -5.16 -2.23
C GLN A 4 16.33 -5.83 -1.53
N ASP A 5 16.35 -5.98 -0.20
CA ASP A 5 15.29 -6.64 0.57
C ASP A 5 14.00 -5.78 0.64
N PHE A 6 14.14 -4.45 0.58
CA PHE A 6 13.04 -3.50 0.67
C PHE A 6 12.28 -3.26 -0.64
N LYS A 7 12.74 -3.83 -1.76
CA LYS A 7 12.11 -3.61 -3.07
C LYS A 7 10.66 -4.08 -3.10
N ILE A 8 10.38 -5.24 -2.51
CA ILE A 8 9.04 -5.83 -2.47
C ILE A 8 8.06 -4.94 -1.69
N PRO A 9 8.30 -4.60 -0.40
CA PRO A 9 7.37 -3.74 0.32
C PRO A 9 7.24 -2.34 -0.30
N LEU A 10 8.30 -1.79 -0.88
CA LEU A 10 8.24 -0.50 -1.56
C LEU A 10 7.33 -0.55 -2.79
N LEU A 11 7.41 -1.61 -3.60
CA LEU A 11 6.51 -1.80 -4.75
C LEU A 11 5.05 -1.93 -4.32
N VAL A 12 4.79 -2.70 -3.26
CA VAL A 12 3.42 -2.86 -2.72
C VAL A 12 2.88 -1.53 -2.20
N LEU A 13 3.73 -0.72 -1.56
CA LEU A 13 3.36 0.61 -1.08
C LEU A 13 2.99 1.55 -2.24
N ILE A 14 3.82 1.62 -3.29
CA ILE A 14 3.55 2.47 -4.46
C ILE A 14 2.22 2.09 -5.13
N VAL A 15 1.96 0.78 -5.31
CA VAL A 15 0.71 0.29 -5.89
C VAL A 15 -0.48 0.59 -4.97
N GLY A 16 -0.34 0.37 -3.66
CA GLY A 16 -1.35 0.69 -2.66
C GLY A 16 -1.74 2.16 -2.68
N SER A 17 -0.75 3.06 -2.64
CA SER A 17 -0.97 4.50 -2.68
C SER A 17 -1.63 4.96 -3.99
N ALA A 18 -1.28 4.36 -5.13
CA ALA A 18 -1.96 4.63 -6.40
C ALA A 18 -3.45 4.25 -6.34
N LEU A 19 -3.80 3.10 -5.73
CA LEU A 19 -5.19 2.69 -5.54
C LEU A 19 -5.96 3.60 -4.58
N VAL A 20 -5.32 4.09 -3.51
CA VAL A 20 -5.91 5.08 -2.60
C VAL A 20 -6.19 6.39 -3.34
N ILE A 21 -5.24 6.88 -4.13
CA ILE A 21 -5.41 8.09 -4.95
C ILE A 21 -6.56 7.90 -5.96
N LEU A 22 -6.61 6.76 -6.65
CA LEU A 22 -7.71 6.43 -7.55
C LEU A 22 -9.06 6.41 -6.82
N GLY A 23 -9.13 5.79 -5.64
CA GLY A 23 -10.31 5.82 -4.79
C GLY A 23 -10.71 7.24 -4.36
N ALA A 24 -9.74 8.11 -4.06
CA ALA A 24 -9.96 9.52 -3.76
C ALA A 24 -10.55 10.29 -4.93
N VAL A 25 -10.02 10.07 -6.14
CA VAL A 25 -10.59 10.66 -7.36
C VAL A 25 -12.02 10.18 -7.57
N PHE A 26 -12.28 8.87 -7.45
CA PHE A 26 -13.64 8.32 -7.57
C PHE A 26 -14.59 8.90 -6.52
N LYS A 27 -14.11 9.18 -5.31
CA LYS A 27 -14.90 9.80 -4.24
C LYS A 27 -15.27 11.24 -4.59
N VAL A 28 -14.34 12.01 -5.15
CA VAL A 28 -14.61 13.39 -5.63
C VAL A 28 -15.62 13.37 -6.77
N LEU A 29 -15.49 12.42 -7.70
CA LEU A 29 -16.41 12.25 -8.83
C LEU A 29 -17.76 11.62 -8.44
N HIS A 30 -17.96 11.27 -7.16
CA HIS A 30 -19.13 10.54 -6.66
C HIS A 30 -19.40 9.22 -7.39
N TRP A 31 -18.36 8.66 -8.02
CA TRP A 31 -18.46 7.39 -8.71
C TRP A 31 -18.66 6.25 -7.71
N PRO A 32 -19.47 5.24 -8.07
CA PRO A 32 -19.65 4.08 -7.22
C PRO A 32 -18.29 3.39 -7.01
N TYR A 33 -18.17 2.64 -5.91
CA TYR A 33 -16.97 1.87 -5.56
C TYR A 33 -15.75 2.67 -5.07
N ALA A 34 -15.83 3.99 -4.91
CA ALA A 34 -14.75 4.81 -4.36
C ALA A 34 -14.19 4.26 -3.02
N ASN A 35 -15.09 3.87 -2.11
CA ASN A 35 -14.69 3.30 -0.82
C ASN A 35 -14.00 1.93 -0.97
N ILE A 36 -14.33 1.14 -1.99
CA ILE A 36 -13.70 -0.16 -2.26
C ILE A 36 -12.25 0.05 -2.69
N PHE A 37 -12.01 0.97 -3.63
CA PHE A 37 -10.65 1.32 -4.07
C PHE A 37 -9.78 1.84 -2.92
N MET A 38 -10.34 2.73 -2.08
CA MET A 38 -9.66 3.20 -0.88
C MET A 38 -9.34 2.09 0.11
N MET A 39 -10.28 1.17 0.35
CA MET A 39 -10.10 0.07 1.29
C MET A 39 -9.04 -0.92 0.80
N ILE A 40 -9.06 -1.28 -0.48
CA ILE A 40 -8.04 -2.17 -1.08
C ILE A 40 -6.67 -1.49 -1.03
N GLY A 41 -6.57 -0.21 -1.42
CA GLY A 41 -5.33 0.54 -1.35
C GLY A 41 -4.78 0.63 0.08
N GLY A 42 -5.63 0.92 1.05
CA GLY A 42 -5.26 0.97 2.47
C GLY A 42 -4.80 -0.38 3.03
N VAL A 43 -5.45 -1.48 2.64
CA VAL A 43 -5.00 -2.84 3.02
C VAL A 43 -3.62 -3.14 2.42
N CYS A 44 -3.35 -2.75 1.17
CA CYS A 44 -2.03 -2.90 0.57
C CYS A 44 -0.96 -2.12 1.34
N GLU A 45 -1.25 -0.90 1.80
CA GLU A 45 -0.31 -0.11 2.60
C GLU A 45 -0.03 -0.75 3.97
N VAL A 46 -1.05 -1.29 4.64
CA VAL A 46 -0.87 -2.04 5.89
C VAL A 46 0.00 -3.28 5.67
N ILE A 47 -0.24 -4.03 4.59
CA ILE A 47 0.59 -5.20 4.25
C ILE A 47 2.04 -4.78 4.01
N ALA A 48 2.27 -3.72 3.24
CA ALA A 48 3.61 -3.20 3.00
C ALA A 48 4.31 -2.82 4.31
N ALA A 49 3.62 -2.13 5.21
CA ALA A 49 4.16 -1.74 6.52
C ALA A 49 4.51 -2.98 7.38
N VAL A 50 3.63 -3.98 7.44
CA VAL A 50 3.89 -5.24 8.16
C VAL A 50 5.10 -5.96 7.59
N LEU A 51 5.22 -6.06 6.26
CA LEU A 51 6.38 -6.69 5.61
C LEU A 51 7.69 -5.98 5.96
N VAL A 52 7.69 -4.64 5.96
CA VAL A 52 8.86 -3.85 6.40
C VAL A 52 9.21 -4.16 7.85
N ILE A 53 8.23 -4.17 8.75
CA ILE A 53 8.45 -4.48 10.16
C ILE A 53 9.05 -5.87 10.33
N LEU A 54 8.49 -6.89 9.65
CA LEU A 54 9.01 -8.26 9.70
C LEU A 54 10.45 -8.35 9.17
N GLN A 55 10.78 -7.62 8.10
CA GLN A 55 12.15 -7.54 7.58
C GLN A 55 13.12 -6.88 8.56
N LEU A 56 12.68 -5.82 9.25
CA LEU A 56 13.47 -5.15 10.28
C LEU A 56 13.70 -6.06 11.49
N LEU A 57 12.68 -6.79 11.94
CA LEU A 57 12.77 -7.73 13.06
C LEU A 57 13.67 -8.93 12.74
N LYS A 58 13.59 -9.46 11.50
CA LYS A 58 14.47 -10.56 11.05
C LYS A 58 15.94 -10.14 10.93
N SER A 59 16.21 -8.84 10.79
CA SER A 59 17.56 -8.30 10.67
C SER A 59 18.19 -7.88 12.02
N ARG A 60 17.52 -8.18 13.16
CA ARG A 60 18.06 -8.04 14.51
C ARG A 60 18.69 -9.34 14.99
#